data_AF-A0A660M2P2-F1
#
_entry.id   AF-A0A660M2P2-F1
#
_cell.length_a   1.000
_cell.length_b   1.000
_cell.length_c   1.000
_cell.angle_alpha   90.00
_cell.angle_beta   90.00
_cell.angle_gamma   90.00
#
_symmetry.space_group_name_H-M   'P 1'
#
loop_
_entity.id
_entity.type
_entity.pdbx_description
1 polymer ?
#
loop_
_entity_poly.entity_id
_entity_poly.type
_entity_poly.pdbx_seq_one_letter_code
_entity_poly.pdbx_strand_id
1 'polypeptide(L)'
;MAWRVVAIENPARLSLRDNQLVIAQDVEATLPIEDLDTLVLDSYGITTTANLLTALATKGTTIVICDEKHLPASILLPYSQHSRQAKVSRQQLAMSQPLKKQLWQQIIISKITNQADVLQDVGLDDSILRTHINGVKSGDTSNRESIAARIYFDQLLDDATRRKPIWHNAALNYGYAMVRSHIARHIAARGLVASQGIFHHNELNSF
;
A
#
# COMPACT_ATOMS: atom_id res chain seq x y z
N MET A 1 5.23 -19.32 6.19
CA MET A 1 4.76 -17.93 6.00
C MET A 1 5.46 -17.43 4.75
N ALA A 2 4.74 -16.86 3.79
CA ALA A 2 5.35 -16.30 2.59
C ALA A 2 6.27 -15.13 2.98
N TRP A 3 7.39 -14.97 2.28
CA TRP A 3 8.45 -14.02 2.66
C TRP A 3 9.20 -13.40 1.48
N ARG A 4 9.08 -13.99 0.27
CA ARG A 4 9.78 -13.50 -0.92
C ARG A 4 9.00 -12.37 -1.57
N VAL A 5 9.70 -11.27 -1.82
CA VAL A 5 9.30 -10.23 -2.76
C VAL A 5 10.10 -10.46 -4.04
N VAL A 6 9.40 -10.67 -5.16
CA VAL A 6 10.01 -10.96 -6.46
C VAL A 6 9.62 -9.85 -7.42
N ALA A 7 10.61 -9.19 -8.01
CA ALA A 7 10.41 -8.23 -9.09
C ALA A 7 10.86 -8.85 -10.43
N ILE A 8 10.02 -8.74 -11.45
CA ILE A 8 10.31 -9.17 -12.82
C ILE A 8 10.45 -7.91 -13.66
N GLU A 9 11.69 -7.52 -13.94
CA GLU A 9 12.04 -6.28 -14.66
C GLU A 9 12.40 -6.51 -16.13
N ASN A 10 12.62 -7.78 -16.49
CA ASN A 10 12.96 -8.19 -17.86
C ASN A 10 11.77 -8.88 -18.52
N PRO A 11 11.68 -8.88 -19.87
CA PRO A 11 10.71 -9.68 -20.60
C PRO A 11 10.72 -11.14 -20.14
N ALA A 12 9.54 -11.70 -19.89
CA ALA A 12 9.43 -13.06 -19.35
C ALA A 12 8.06 -13.67 -19.69
N ARG A 13 8.02 -14.98 -19.86
CA ARG A 13 6.77 -15.75 -19.83
C ARG A 13 6.62 -16.39 -18.46
N LEU A 14 5.58 -15.98 -17.75
CA LEU A 14 5.22 -16.46 -16.42
C LEU A 14 4.12 -17.51 -16.53
N SER A 15 4.29 -18.64 -15.86
CA SER A 15 3.27 -19.69 -15.81
C SER A 15 3.31 -20.44 -14.48
N LEU A 16 2.32 -21.30 -14.25
CA LEU A 16 2.24 -22.18 -13.08
C LEU A 16 2.52 -23.62 -13.49
N ARG A 17 3.50 -24.26 -12.86
CA ARG A 17 3.82 -25.69 -13.01
C ARG A 17 4.15 -26.27 -11.64
N ASP A 18 3.50 -27.36 -11.23
CA ASP A 18 3.78 -28.06 -9.96
C ASP A 18 3.79 -27.15 -8.71
N ASN A 19 2.82 -26.22 -8.61
CA ASN A 19 2.77 -25.18 -7.57
C ASN A 19 4.01 -24.26 -7.52
N GLN A 20 4.73 -24.15 -8.63
CA GLN A 20 5.83 -23.22 -8.83
C GLN A 20 5.41 -22.12 -9.81
N LEU A 21 5.74 -20.88 -9.49
CA LEU A 21 5.91 -19.83 -10.47
C LEU A 21 7.08 -20.22 -11.37
N VAL A 22 6.83 -20.41 -12.65
CA VAL A 22 7.84 -20.61 -13.69
C VAL A 22 8.10 -19.29 -14.38
N ILE A 23 9.36 -18.89 -14.44
CA ILE A 23 9.85 -17.66 -15.08
C ILE A 23 10.69 -18.11 -16.28
N ALA A 24 10.10 -18.07 -17.48
CA ALA A 24 10.80 -18.43 -18.70
C ALA A 24 11.42 -17.18 -19.34
N GLN A 25 12.75 -17.15 -19.34
CA GLN A 25 13.64 -16.19 -20.01
C GLN A 25 14.73 -16.99 -20.75
N ASP A 26 15.92 -16.41 -20.95
CA ASP A 26 17.07 -17.17 -21.49
C ASP A 26 17.41 -18.39 -20.62
N VAL A 27 17.23 -18.25 -19.30
CA VAL A 27 17.34 -19.34 -18.33
C VAL A 27 16.01 -19.46 -17.58
N GLU A 28 15.44 -20.66 -17.56
CA GLU A 28 14.22 -20.92 -16.77
C GLU A 28 14.56 -20.93 -15.28
N ALA A 29 13.77 -20.20 -14.50
CA ALA A 29 13.81 -20.23 -13.05
C ALA A 29 12.44 -20.61 -12.49
N THR A 30 12.42 -21.27 -11.33
CA THR A 30 11.17 -21.63 -10.64
C THR A 30 11.18 -21.22 -9.18
N LEU A 31 10.02 -20.81 -8.67
CA LEU A 31 9.84 -20.40 -7.28
C LEU A 31 8.54 -20.99 -6.71
N PRO A 32 8.55 -21.59 -5.50
CA PRO A 32 7.33 -22.09 -4.89
C PRO A 32 6.34 -20.94 -4.65
N ILE A 33 5.08 -21.11 -5.06
CA ILE A 33 4.09 -20.02 -4.91
C ILE A 33 3.80 -19.68 -3.43
N GLU A 34 4.00 -20.63 -2.53
CA GLU A 34 3.80 -20.46 -1.08
C GLU A 34 4.87 -19.60 -0.40
N ASP A 35 6.02 -19.42 -1.05
CA ASP A 35 7.07 -18.53 -0.59
C ASP A 35 6.80 -17.06 -0.99
N LEU A 36 5.93 -16.81 -1.98
CA LEU A 36 5.72 -15.51 -2.59
C LEU A 36 4.75 -14.64 -1.78
N ASP A 37 5.29 -13.61 -1.12
CA ASP A 37 4.50 -12.56 -0.49
C ASP A 37 4.05 -11.53 -1.53
N THR A 38 4.97 -11.08 -2.38
CA THR A 38 4.71 -10.04 -3.37
C THR A 38 5.39 -10.37 -4.70
N LEU A 39 4.66 -10.18 -5.81
CA LEU A 39 5.15 -10.26 -7.18
C LEU A 39 4.95 -8.90 -7.86
N VAL A 40 6.06 -8.24 -8.22
CA VAL A 40 6.07 -6.97 -8.97
C VAL A 40 6.37 -7.28 -10.43
N LEU A 41 5.45 -6.89 -11.30
CA LEU A 41 5.56 -7.04 -12.76
C LEU A 41 5.91 -5.67 -13.33
N ASP A 42 7.19 -5.49 -13.64
CA ASP A 42 7.76 -4.20 -14.04
C ASP A 42 8.50 -4.30 -15.39
N SER A 43 7.80 -4.81 -16.39
CA SER A 43 8.32 -4.90 -17.75
C SER A 43 7.19 -5.06 -18.75
N TYR A 44 7.29 -4.39 -19.89
CA TYR A 44 6.32 -4.51 -20.98
C TYR A 44 6.27 -5.90 -21.62
N GLY A 45 7.39 -6.63 -21.57
CA GLY A 45 7.55 -7.93 -22.22
C GLY A 45 7.02 -9.11 -21.40
N ILE A 46 6.23 -8.87 -20.35
CA ILE A 46 5.72 -9.93 -19.49
C ILE A 46 4.42 -10.51 -20.07
N THR A 47 4.43 -11.82 -20.26
CA THR A 47 3.21 -12.61 -20.54
C THR A 47 2.93 -13.51 -19.36
N THR A 48 1.66 -13.68 -18.99
CA THR A 48 1.26 -14.51 -17.85
C THR A 48 -0.01 -15.30 -18.14
N THR A 49 -0.29 -16.32 -17.33
CA THR A 49 -1.45 -17.20 -17.48
C THR A 49 -2.48 -16.97 -16.38
N ALA A 50 -3.77 -17.14 -16.71
CA ALA A 50 -4.86 -16.93 -15.76
C ALA A 50 -4.78 -17.86 -14.52
N ASN A 51 -4.31 -19.11 -14.70
CA ASN A 51 -4.14 -20.05 -13.59
C ASN A 51 -3.05 -19.62 -12.60
N LEU A 52 -1.97 -18.99 -13.07
CA LEU A 52 -0.93 -18.43 -12.20
C LEU A 52 -1.48 -17.27 -11.37
N LEU A 53 -2.13 -16.29 -12.02
CA LEU A 53 -2.73 -15.15 -11.30
C LEU A 53 -3.75 -15.62 -10.25
N THR A 54 -4.57 -16.62 -10.58
CA THR A 54 -5.52 -17.21 -9.64
C THR A 54 -4.82 -17.90 -8.46
N ALA A 55 -3.78 -18.67 -8.72
CA ALA A 55 -3.02 -19.37 -7.67
C ALA A 55 -2.34 -18.39 -6.71
N LEU A 56 -1.71 -17.33 -7.23
CA LEU A 56 -1.10 -16.27 -6.42
C LEU A 56 -2.15 -15.52 -5.58
N ALA A 57 -3.26 -15.12 -6.18
CA ALA A 57 -4.34 -14.41 -5.49
C ALA A 57 -4.94 -15.22 -4.34
N THR A 58 -5.17 -16.53 -4.55
CA THR A 58 -5.74 -17.43 -3.55
C THR A 58 -4.76 -17.78 -2.43
N LYS A 59 -3.45 -17.74 -2.69
CA LYS A 59 -2.39 -17.87 -1.69
C LYS A 59 -2.08 -16.56 -0.97
N GLY A 60 -2.74 -15.47 -1.35
CA GLY A 60 -2.64 -14.19 -0.67
C GLY A 60 -1.47 -13.32 -1.14
N THR A 61 -0.77 -13.71 -2.22
CA THR A 61 0.31 -12.93 -2.81
C THR A 61 -0.20 -11.58 -3.31
N THR A 62 0.52 -10.51 -3.00
CA THR A 62 0.29 -9.17 -3.56
C THR A 62 0.86 -9.13 -4.98
N ILE A 63 0.04 -8.82 -5.97
CA ILE A 63 0.50 -8.66 -7.35
C ILE A 63 0.39 -7.19 -7.72
N VAL A 64 1.52 -6.60 -8.08
CA VAL A 64 1.64 -5.20 -8.51
C VAL A 64 2.10 -5.18 -9.97
N ILE A 65 1.44 -4.38 -10.81
CA ILE A 65 1.78 -4.17 -12.21
C ILE A 65 2.16 -2.71 -12.38
N CYS A 66 3.35 -2.46 -12.92
CA CYS A 66 3.86 -1.11 -13.14
C CYS A 66 3.49 -0.56 -14.53
N ASP A 67 3.49 0.77 -14.65
CA ASP A 67 3.33 1.51 -15.91
C ASP A 67 4.66 1.69 -16.67
N GLU A 68 4.63 2.47 -17.75
CA GLU A 68 5.81 2.85 -18.54
C GLU A 68 6.91 3.59 -17.77
N LYS A 69 6.59 4.12 -16.59
CA LYS A 69 7.52 4.88 -15.75
C LYS A 69 8.04 4.03 -14.61
N HIS A 70 7.80 2.71 -14.64
CA HIS A 70 8.16 1.78 -13.58
C HIS A 70 7.47 2.13 -12.26
N LEU A 71 6.28 2.74 -12.31
CA LEU A 71 5.49 3.08 -11.13
C LEU A 71 4.31 2.11 -10.98
N PRO A 72 3.98 1.65 -9.75
CA PRO A 72 2.81 0.81 -9.51
C PRO A 72 1.53 1.46 -10.04
N ALA A 73 0.93 0.83 -11.05
CA ALA A 73 -0.21 1.36 -11.78
C ALA A 73 -1.46 0.51 -11.60
N SER A 74 -1.31 -0.77 -11.32
CA SER A 74 -2.42 -1.70 -11.14
C SER A 74 -2.10 -2.80 -10.13
N ILE A 75 -3.16 -3.34 -9.52
CA ILE A 75 -3.06 -4.41 -8.51
C ILE A 75 -4.16 -5.45 -8.75
N LEU A 76 -3.90 -6.70 -8.39
CA LEU A 76 -4.92 -7.74 -8.39
C LEU A 76 -5.63 -7.81 -7.02
N LEU A 77 -6.92 -7.50 -6.99
CA LEU A 77 -7.73 -7.53 -5.76
C LEU A 77 -8.52 -8.86 -5.64
N PRO A 78 -8.23 -9.69 -4.61
CA PRO A 78 -8.79 -11.03 -4.49
C PRO A 78 -10.17 -11.05 -3.78
N TYR A 79 -11.15 -10.32 -4.31
CA TYR A 79 -12.47 -10.17 -3.67
C TYR A 79 -13.21 -11.49 -3.41
N SER A 80 -13.03 -12.49 -4.28
CA SER A 80 -13.65 -13.81 -4.15
C SER A 80 -13.12 -14.66 -2.97
N GLN A 81 -12.08 -14.22 -2.27
CA GLN A 81 -11.44 -15.00 -1.21
C GLN A 81 -12.15 -14.90 0.14
N HIS A 82 -13.01 -13.91 0.35
CA HIS A 82 -13.73 -13.75 1.60
C HIS A 82 -15.15 -14.34 1.52
N SER A 83 -15.40 -15.44 2.22
CA SER A 83 -16.67 -16.19 2.19
C SER A 83 -17.92 -15.37 2.57
N ARG A 84 -17.73 -14.21 3.22
CA ARG A 84 -18.81 -13.31 3.66
C ARG A 84 -18.64 -11.88 3.16
N GLN A 85 -18.03 -11.69 1.99
CA GLN A 85 -17.75 -10.35 1.43
C GLN A 85 -18.99 -9.43 1.48
N ALA A 86 -20.14 -9.88 0.99
CA ALA A 86 -21.37 -9.07 0.97
C ALA A 86 -21.85 -8.64 2.38
N LYS A 87 -21.61 -9.46 3.40
CA LYS A 87 -21.93 -9.09 4.79
C LYS A 87 -20.97 -8.01 5.28
N VAL A 88 -19.67 -8.21 5.08
CA VAL A 88 -18.62 -7.30 5.55
C VAL A 88 -18.70 -5.95 4.86
N SER A 89 -18.87 -5.92 3.54
CA SER A 89 -19.00 -4.67 2.78
C SER A 89 -20.25 -3.89 3.18
N ARG A 90 -21.39 -4.54 3.45
CA ARG A 90 -22.58 -3.86 4.00
C ARG A 90 -22.31 -3.25 5.38
N GLN A 91 -21.58 -3.97 6.25
CA GLN A 91 -21.18 -3.43 7.55
C GLN A 91 -20.24 -2.23 7.43
N GLN A 92 -19.31 -2.26 6.47
CA GLN A 92 -18.41 -1.13 6.18
C GLN A 92 -19.21 0.10 5.71
N LEU A 93 -20.16 -0.09 4.79
CA LEU A 93 -21.00 0.99 4.28
C LEU A 93 -21.93 1.56 5.37
N ALA A 94 -22.47 0.71 6.23
CA ALA A 94 -23.32 1.10 7.36
C ALA A 94 -22.54 1.64 8.57
N MET A 95 -21.21 1.73 8.49
CA MET A 95 -20.37 2.18 9.60
C MET A 95 -20.75 3.59 10.04
N SER A 96 -20.98 3.78 11.34
CA SER A 96 -21.40 5.06 11.89
C SER A 96 -20.30 6.12 11.72
N GLN A 97 -20.70 7.37 11.53
CA GLN A 97 -19.76 8.48 11.40
C GLN A 97 -18.86 8.68 12.64
N PRO A 98 -19.36 8.53 13.89
CA PRO A 98 -18.48 8.58 15.07
C PRO A 98 -17.37 7.53 15.03
N LEU A 99 -17.70 6.29 14.64
CA LEU A 99 -16.72 5.21 14.55
C LEU A 99 -15.66 5.52 13.48
N LYS A 100 -16.07 5.97 12.28
CA LYS A 100 -15.14 6.38 11.21
C LYS A 100 -14.14 7.44 11.70
N LYS A 101 -14.64 8.47 12.41
CA LYS A 101 -13.80 9.56 12.95
C LYS A 101 -12.84 9.09 14.04
N GLN A 102 -13.25 8.15 14.89
CA GLN A 102 -12.40 7.55 15.92
C GLN A 102 -11.30 6.67 15.31
N LEU A 103 -11.62 5.87 14.31
CA LEU A 103 -10.64 5.06 13.56
C LEU A 103 -9.63 5.96 12.84
N TRP A 104 -10.11 7.01 12.17
CA TRP A 104 -9.22 7.98 11.52
C TRP A 104 -8.26 8.66 12.51
N GLN A 105 -8.78 9.10 13.66
CA GLN A 105 -7.95 9.70 14.71
C GLN A 105 -6.81 8.78 15.15
N GLN A 106 -7.07 7.48 15.34
CA GLN A 106 -6.04 6.52 15.70
C GLN A 106 -4.97 6.37 14.61
N ILE A 107 -5.38 6.34 13.34
CA ILE A 107 -4.43 6.29 12.21
C ILE A 107 -3.55 7.55 12.20
N ILE A 108 -4.13 8.74 12.40
CA ILE A 108 -3.38 10.00 12.41
C ILE A 108 -2.43 10.07 13.60
N ILE A 109 -2.86 9.63 14.79
CA ILE A 109 -1.99 9.53 15.97
C ILE A 109 -0.79 8.64 15.64
N SER A 110 -1.01 7.41 15.15
CA SER A 110 0.09 6.51 14.80
C SER A 110 1.00 7.08 13.71
N LYS A 111 0.45 7.77 12.72
CA LYS A 111 1.22 8.43 11.66
C LYS A 111 2.15 9.50 12.23
N ILE A 112 1.64 10.38 13.10
CA ILE A 112 2.43 11.46 13.71
C ILE A 112 3.47 10.89 14.68
N THR A 113 3.12 9.84 15.45
CA THR A 113 4.07 9.12 16.29
C THR A 113 5.24 8.57 15.47
N ASN A 114 4.96 7.84 14.38
CA ASN A 114 6.01 7.30 13.53
C ASN A 114 6.86 8.40 12.87
N GLN A 115 6.27 9.55 12.53
CA GLN A 115 7.02 10.70 12.03
C GLN A 115 7.98 11.26 13.09
N ALA A 116 7.54 11.36 14.34
CA ALA A 116 8.37 11.80 15.46
C ALA A 116 9.53 10.81 15.71
N ASP A 117 9.25 9.51 15.70
CA ASP A 117 10.26 8.48 15.93
C ASP A 117 11.31 8.48 14.80
N VAL A 118 10.91 8.67 13.54
CA VAL A 118 11.86 8.81 12.43
C VAL A 118 12.75 10.04 12.61
N LEU A 119 12.20 11.21 13.00
CA LEU A 119 13.03 12.40 13.26
C LEU A 119 14.04 12.14 14.37
N GLN A 120 13.60 11.50 15.46
CA GLN A 120 14.47 11.12 16.57
C GLN A 120 15.60 10.21 16.11
N ASP A 121 15.31 9.17 15.32
CA ASP A 121 16.28 8.20 14.83
C ASP A 121 17.35 8.82 13.94
N VAL A 122 17.01 9.88 13.19
CA VAL A 122 17.97 10.62 12.36
C VAL A 122 18.61 11.83 13.08
N GLY A 123 18.33 12.01 14.38
CA GLY A 123 18.92 13.07 15.21
C GLY A 123 18.33 14.47 15.00
N LEU A 124 17.08 14.56 14.54
CA LEU A 124 16.31 15.80 14.34
C LEU A 124 15.29 16.02 15.48
N ASP A 125 14.72 17.24 15.56
CA ASP A 125 13.79 17.61 16.64
C ASP A 125 12.38 17.03 16.43
N ASP A 126 12.00 16.12 17.32
CA ASP A 126 10.71 15.44 17.33
C ASP A 126 9.71 16.03 18.35
N SER A 127 10.14 16.94 19.21
CA SER A 127 9.37 17.45 20.36
C SER A 127 8.04 18.11 19.96
N ILE A 128 8.05 18.86 18.85
CA ILE A 128 6.87 19.54 18.30
C ILE A 128 5.85 18.50 17.80
N LEU A 129 6.30 17.45 17.11
CA LEU A 129 5.42 16.37 16.64
C LEU A 129 4.80 15.62 17.82
N ARG A 130 5.59 15.31 18.86
CA ARG A 130 5.07 14.66 20.07
C ARG A 130 4.00 15.48 20.77
N THR A 131 4.15 16.80 20.79
CA THR A 131 3.12 17.72 21.32
C THR A 131 1.84 17.68 20.48
N HIS A 132 1.95 17.59 19.15
CA HIS A 132 0.79 17.51 18.26
C HIS A 132 -0.05 16.23 18.43
N ILE A 133 0.56 15.11 18.81
CA ILE A 133 -0.14 13.82 19.03
C ILE A 133 -1.30 13.97 20.02
N ASN A 134 -1.06 14.61 21.16
CA ASN A 134 -2.07 14.84 22.20
C ASN A 134 -3.20 15.78 21.74
N GLY A 135 -2.95 16.57 20.70
CA GLY A 135 -3.88 17.53 20.14
C GLY A 135 -4.75 16.99 18.99
N VAL A 136 -4.58 15.73 18.58
CA VAL A 136 -5.37 15.14 17.48
C VAL A 136 -6.79 14.86 17.99
N LYS A 137 -7.77 15.59 17.44
CA LYS A 137 -9.20 15.39 17.77
C LYS A 137 -9.84 14.31 16.89
N SER A 138 -11.03 13.85 17.27
CA SER A 138 -11.82 12.91 16.46
C SER A 138 -12.03 13.45 15.04
N GLY A 139 -11.65 12.65 14.03
CA GLY A 139 -11.68 13.05 12.63
C GLY A 139 -10.65 14.12 12.24
N ASP A 140 -9.62 14.34 13.07
CA ASP A 140 -8.60 15.39 12.91
C ASP A 140 -9.15 16.78 12.54
N THR A 141 -10.20 17.22 13.22
CA THR A 141 -10.84 18.52 12.95
C THR A 141 -9.93 19.73 13.19
N SER A 142 -8.82 19.54 13.91
CA SER A 142 -7.77 20.55 14.13
C SER A 142 -6.62 20.48 13.11
N ASN A 143 -6.72 19.63 12.08
CA ASN A 143 -5.76 19.48 10.98
C ASN A 143 -4.31 19.24 11.47
N ARG A 144 -4.15 18.43 12.51
CA ARG A 144 -2.84 18.08 13.07
C ARG A 144 -2.02 17.26 12.10
N GLU A 145 -2.66 16.43 11.27
CA GLU A 145 -1.98 15.65 10.24
C GLU A 145 -1.17 16.55 9.30
N SER A 146 -1.81 17.58 8.71
CA SER A 146 -1.14 18.44 7.73
C SER A 146 -0.04 19.29 8.37
N ILE A 147 -0.28 19.79 9.60
CA ILE A 147 0.71 20.57 10.34
C ILE A 147 1.94 19.71 10.66
N ALA A 148 1.72 18.50 11.19
CA ALA A 148 2.77 17.55 11.49
C ALA A 148 3.57 17.16 10.23
N ALA A 149 2.88 16.82 9.13
CA ALA A 149 3.54 16.49 7.87
C ALA A 149 4.40 17.64 7.33
N ARG A 150 3.92 18.89 7.43
CA ARG A 150 4.68 20.07 7.02
C ARG A 150 5.99 20.17 7.81
N ILE A 151 5.92 20.11 9.13
CA ILE A 151 7.10 20.19 10.02
C ILE A 151 8.06 19.03 9.74
N TYR A 152 7.54 17.81 9.60
CA TYR A 152 8.32 16.62 9.34
C TYR A 152 9.13 16.73 8.03
N PHE A 153 8.48 17.07 6.91
CA PHE A 153 9.16 17.17 5.62
C PHE A 153 10.05 18.40 5.49
N ASP A 154 9.73 19.49 6.19
CA ASP A 154 10.60 20.66 6.27
C ASP A 154 11.92 20.30 6.96
N GLN A 155 11.88 19.61 8.10
CA GLN A 155 13.10 19.16 8.79
C GLN A 155 13.87 18.10 8.01
N LEU A 156 13.17 17.10 7.45
CA LEU A 156 13.83 15.95 6.83
C LEU A 156 14.38 16.24 5.43
N LEU A 157 13.69 17.08 4.66
CA LEU A 157 13.98 17.29 3.23
C LEU A 157 14.18 18.75 2.83
N ASP A 158 14.06 19.70 3.76
CA ASP A 158 14.05 21.14 3.48
C ASP A 158 13.02 21.50 2.38
N ASP A 159 11.89 20.77 2.37
CA ASP A 159 10.75 20.99 1.47
C ASP A 159 9.43 20.58 2.13
N ALA A 160 8.88 21.50 2.92
CA ALA A 160 7.54 21.43 3.47
C ALA A 160 6.42 21.12 2.44
N THR A 161 6.62 21.47 1.17
CA THR A 161 5.58 21.36 0.13
C THR A 161 5.64 20.06 -0.65
N ARG A 162 6.80 19.38 -0.65
CA ARG A 162 7.10 18.23 -1.52
C ARG A 162 6.83 18.50 -3.00
N ARG A 163 7.00 19.76 -3.44
CA ARG A 163 6.76 20.19 -4.82
C ARG A 163 8.04 20.42 -5.59
N LYS A 164 9.20 20.44 -4.93
CA LYS A 164 10.47 20.48 -5.64
C LYS A 164 10.61 19.17 -6.44
N PRO A 165 11.01 19.20 -7.72
CA PRO A 165 11.21 18.00 -8.53
C PRO A 165 12.52 17.31 -8.14
N ILE A 166 12.57 16.81 -6.90
CA ILE A 166 13.71 16.09 -6.32
C ILE A 166 13.44 14.59 -6.34
N TRP A 167 14.50 13.80 -6.49
CA TRP A 167 14.42 12.33 -6.58
C TRP A 167 13.74 11.70 -5.35
N HIS A 168 13.89 12.30 -4.16
CA HIS A 168 13.22 11.85 -2.93
C HIS A 168 11.69 11.77 -3.09
N ASN A 169 11.06 12.73 -3.78
CA ASN A 169 9.61 12.74 -3.96
C ASN A 169 9.16 11.59 -4.87
N ALA A 170 9.94 11.26 -5.90
CA ALA A 170 9.67 10.10 -6.74
C ALA A 170 9.80 8.78 -5.94
N ALA A 171 10.86 8.65 -5.14
CA ALA A 171 11.07 7.49 -4.27
C ALA A 171 9.94 7.33 -3.22
N LEU A 172 9.52 8.43 -2.59
CA LEU A 172 8.41 8.44 -1.64
C LEU A 172 7.09 8.04 -2.33
N ASN A 173 6.80 8.58 -3.51
CA ASN A 173 5.60 8.23 -4.26
C ASN A 173 5.56 6.74 -4.62
N TYR A 174 6.68 6.19 -5.10
CA TYR A 174 6.80 4.75 -5.39
C TYR A 174 6.60 3.92 -4.11
N GLY A 175 7.30 4.25 -3.03
CA GLY A 175 7.18 3.56 -1.75
C GLY A 175 5.76 3.58 -1.19
N TYR A 176 5.09 4.74 -1.25
CA TYR A 176 3.69 4.87 -0.85
C TYR A 176 2.76 4.05 -1.75
N ALA A 177 3.01 4.00 -3.06
CA ALA A 177 2.21 3.19 -3.97
C ALA A 177 2.35 1.68 -3.67
N MET A 178 3.56 1.22 -3.33
CA MET A 178 3.80 -0.17 -2.91
C MET A 178 3.09 -0.51 -1.59
N VAL A 179 3.25 0.33 -0.56
CA VAL A 179 2.55 0.15 0.73
C VAL A 179 1.04 0.14 0.53
N ARG A 180 0.52 1.10 -0.25
CA ARG A 180 -0.91 1.22 -0.56
C ARG A 180 -1.44 0.00 -1.32
N SER A 181 -0.66 -0.55 -2.25
CA SER A 181 -1.00 -1.77 -3.00
C SER A 181 -1.18 -2.96 -2.06
N HIS A 182 -0.25 -3.14 -1.13
CA HIS A 182 -0.32 -4.19 -0.11
C HIS A 182 -1.56 -4.02 0.79
N ILE A 183 -1.79 -2.81 1.29
CA ILE A 183 -2.98 -2.49 2.11
C ILE A 183 -4.27 -2.79 1.35
N ALA A 184 -4.40 -2.34 0.09
CA ALA A 184 -5.58 -2.55 -0.72
C ALA A 184 -5.89 -4.05 -0.92
N ARG A 185 -4.86 -4.88 -1.16
CA ARG A 185 -5.01 -6.34 -1.22
C ARG A 185 -5.50 -6.93 0.10
N HIS A 186 -4.99 -6.47 1.25
CA HIS A 186 -5.46 -6.89 2.57
C HIS A 186 -6.91 -6.49 2.84
N ILE A 187 -7.29 -5.27 2.48
CA ILE A 187 -8.67 -4.78 2.59
C ILE A 187 -9.61 -5.70 1.78
N ALA A 188 -9.29 -5.95 0.52
CA ALA A 188 -10.09 -6.81 -0.35
C ALA A 188 -10.19 -8.26 0.18
N ALA A 189 -9.08 -8.83 0.63
CA ALA A 189 -9.04 -10.19 1.20
C ALA A 189 -9.87 -10.33 2.49
N ARG A 190 -10.13 -9.22 3.21
CA ARG A 190 -11.02 -9.18 4.38
C ARG A 190 -12.47 -8.89 4.03
N GLY A 191 -12.81 -8.81 2.74
CA GLY A 191 -14.17 -8.56 2.25
C GLY A 191 -14.61 -7.10 2.35
N LEU A 192 -13.69 -6.19 2.64
CA LEU A 192 -13.89 -4.74 2.61
C LEU A 192 -13.66 -4.21 1.19
N VAL A 193 -14.26 -3.07 0.86
CA VAL A 193 -14.10 -2.38 -0.42
C VAL A 193 -13.04 -1.29 -0.26
N ALA A 194 -11.97 -1.36 -1.05
CA ALA A 194 -10.81 -0.47 -0.91
C ALA A 194 -11.13 1.01 -1.19
N SER A 195 -11.97 1.29 -2.19
CA SER A 195 -12.41 2.66 -2.50
C SER A 195 -13.30 3.30 -1.41
N GLN A 196 -13.80 2.52 -0.46
CA GLN A 196 -14.66 3.01 0.62
C GLN A 196 -13.83 3.40 1.84
N GLY A 197 -13.20 4.58 1.76
CA GLY A 197 -12.40 5.17 2.84
C GLY A 197 -13.22 5.57 4.08
N ILE A 198 -12.51 5.84 5.17
CA ILE A 198 -13.12 6.27 6.45
C ILE A 198 -13.09 7.79 6.67
N PHE A 199 -12.33 8.54 5.86
CA PHE A 199 -12.22 10.00 6.00
C PHE A 199 -12.22 10.72 4.66
N HIS A 200 -11.25 10.45 3.78
CA HIS A 200 -11.26 11.06 2.45
C HIS A 200 -12.43 10.53 1.62
N HIS A 201 -13.15 11.45 0.98
CA HIS A 201 -14.33 11.17 0.14
C HIS A 201 -14.07 11.53 -1.34
N ASN A 202 -12.81 11.64 -1.74
CA ASN A 202 -12.48 11.94 -3.13
C ASN A 202 -12.87 10.75 -4.02
N GLU A 203 -13.80 10.98 -4.93
CA GLU A 203 -14.32 9.98 -5.87
C GLU A 203 -13.25 9.46 -6.85
N LEU A 204 -12.15 10.20 -7.02
CA LEU A 204 -11.02 9.79 -7.86
C LEU A 204 -10.08 8.80 -7.16
N ASN A 205 -10.23 8.56 -5.84
CA ASN A 205 -9.38 7.61 -5.15
C ASN A 205 -9.94 6.18 -5.25
N SER A 206 -9.20 5.31 -5.94
CA SER A 206 -9.60 3.92 -6.14
C SER A 206 -9.31 3.03 -4.92
N PHE A 207 -8.37 3.40 -4.04
CA PHE A 207 -7.99 2.65 -2.83
C PHE A 207 -7.09 3.45 -1.88
#